data_AF-A0A3N4MV21-F1
#
_entry.id   AF-A0A3N4MV21-F1
#
_cell.length_a   1.000
_cell.length_b   1.000
_cell.length_c   1.000
_cell.angle_alpha   90.00
_cell.angle_beta   90.00
_cell.angle_gamma   90.00
#
_symmetry.space_group_name_H-M   'P 1'
#
loop_
_entity.id
_entity.type
_entity.pdbx_description
1 polymer ?
#
loop_
_entity_poly.entity_id
_entity_poly.type
_entity_poly.pdbx_seq_one_letter_code
_entity_poly.pdbx_strand_id
1 'polypeptide(L)'
;METIMEISSVQWYGIILLAFGLVLRYLVGRYNYYRRLRSWSKPQKYTVNLLVSIFSWLFLWVANCLMIGGVFLFLLEWYNKR
;
A
#
# COMPACT_ATOMS: atom_id res chain seq x y z
N MET A 1 7.62 -27.45 -25.62
CA MET A 1 7.84 -26.04 -25.26
C MET A 1 6.61 -25.56 -24.50
N GLU A 2 6.44 -26.03 -23.27
CA GLU A 2 5.34 -25.65 -22.38
C GLU A 2 5.99 -25.45 -21.01
N THR A 3 6.01 -24.22 -20.48
CA THR A 3 6.34 -23.82 -19.07
C THR A 3 6.82 -22.37 -18.95
N ILE A 4 6.50 -21.47 -19.88
CA ILE A 4 6.94 -20.06 -19.75
C ILE A 4 6.00 -19.21 -18.85
N MET A 5 4.78 -19.64 -18.50
CA MET A 5 3.85 -18.74 -17.77
C MET A 5 2.87 -19.40 -16.78
N GLU A 6 3.28 -20.39 -15.99
CA GLU A 6 2.48 -20.74 -14.79
C GLU A 6 2.92 -19.86 -13.61
N ILE A 7 2.21 -18.74 -13.45
CA ILE A 7 2.27 -17.93 -12.23
C ILE A 7 1.75 -18.81 -11.10
N SER A 8 2.58 -19.10 -10.11
CA SER A 8 2.14 -19.91 -8.97
C SER A 8 1.14 -19.13 -8.12
N SER A 9 0.25 -19.85 -7.42
CA SER A 9 -0.73 -19.22 -6.52
C SER A 9 -0.07 -18.29 -5.49
N VAL A 10 1.16 -18.60 -5.04
CA VAL A 10 1.94 -17.77 -4.11
C VAL A 10 2.31 -16.43 -4.75
N GLN A 11 2.72 -16.43 -6.02
CA GLN A 11 3.04 -15.20 -6.76
C GLN A 11 1.79 -14.33 -6.95
N TRP A 12 0.63 -14.93 -7.20
CA TRP A 12 -0.64 -14.21 -7.25
C TRP A 12 -0.96 -13.49 -5.93
N TYR A 13 -0.81 -14.15 -4.79
CA TYR A 13 -0.99 -13.51 -3.49
C TYR A 13 0.02 -12.38 -3.27
N GLY A 14 1.28 -12.56 -3.68
CA GLY A 14 2.30 -11.52 -3.63
C GLY A 14 1.92 -10.28 -4.45
N ILE A 15 1.44 -10.47 -5.68
CA ILE A 15 0.96 -9.38 -6.56
C ILE A 15 -0.22 -8.66 -5.92
N ILE A 16 -1.19 -9.40 -5.39
CA ILE A 16 -2.38 -8.81 -4.74
C ILE A 16 -1.95 -7.93 -3.56
N LEU A 17 -1.07 -8.42 -2.69
CA LEU A 17 -0.58 -7.66 -1.53
C LEU A 17 0.16 -6.38 -1.95
N LEU A 18 1.02 -6.47 -2.98
CA LEU A 18 1.73 -5.31 -3.53
C LEU A 18 0.76 -4.29 -4.15
N ALA A 19 -0.18 -4.75 -4.98
CA ALA A 19 -1.17 -3.90 -5.61
C ALA A 19 -2.04 -3.19 -4.57
N PHE A 20 -2.51 -3.93 -3.55
CA PHE A 20 -3.33 -3.36 -2.48
C PHE A 20 -2.56 -2.33 -1.65
N GLY A 21 -1.30 -2.63 -1.30
CA GLY A 21 -0.41 -1.69 -0.62
C GLY A 21 -0.16 -0.41 -1.41
N LEU A 22 0.09 -0.53 -2.72
CA LEU A 22 0.25 0.61 -3.63
C LEU A 22 -1.03 1.47 -3.72
N VAL A 23 -2.19 0.84 -3.88
CA VAL A 23 -3.48 1.53 -3.95
C VAL A 23 -3.76 2.28 -2.65
N LEU A 24 -3.55 1.65 -1.49
CA LEU A 24 -3.68 2.30 -0.19
C LEU A 24 -2.78 3.53 -0.08
N ARG A 25 -1.51 3.40 -0.47
CA ARG A 25 -0.54 4.49 -0.43
C ARG A 25 -0.94 5.64 -1.35
N TYR A 26 -1.43 5.32 -2.55
CA TYR A 26 -1.96 6.29 -3.50
C TYR A 26 -3.19 7.02 -2.93
N LEU A 27 -4.16 6.31 -2.37
CA LEU A 27 -5.37 6.90 -1.79
C LEU A 27 -5.05 7.85 -0.62
N VAL A 28 -4.15 7.44 0.28
CA VAL A 28 -3.71 8.29 1.40
C VAL A 28 -2.96 9.52 0.89
N GLY A 29 -2.09 9.36 -0.11
CA GLY A 29 -1.36 10.48 -0.73
C GLY A 29 -2.30 11.47 -1.41
N ARG A 30 -3.23 10.95 -2.23
CA ARG A 30 -4.26 11.72 -2.92
C ARG A 30 -5.14 12.49 -1.94
N TYR A 31 -5.60 11.83 -0.87
CA TYR A 31 -6.38 12.48 0.17
C TYR A 31 -5.61 13.61 0.86
N ASN A 32 -4.33 13.38 1.23
CA ASN A 32 -3.49 14.41 1.86
C ASN A 32 -3.24 15.60 0.94
N TYR A 33 -3.08 15.38 -0.36
CA TYR A 33 -2.96 16.44 -1.35
C TYR A 33 -4.20 17.33 -1.38
N TYR A 34 -5.39 16.75 -1.55
CA TYR A 34 -6.65 17.53 -1.55
C TYR A 34 -6.91 18.22 -0.22
N ARG A 35 -6.53 17.61 0.91
CA ARG A 35 -6.62 18.24 2.23
C ARG A 35 -5.78 19.51 2.30
N ARG A 36 -4.52 19.47 1.87
CA ARG A 36 -3.65 20.66 1.86
C ARG A 36 -4.23 21.76 0.98
N LEU A 37 -4.73 21.40 -0.20
CA LEU A 37 -5.40 22.33 -1.12
C LEU A 37 -6.64 22.98 -0.49
N ARG A 38 -7.47 22.20 0.20
CA ARG A 38 -8.67 22.71 0.90
C ARG A 38 -8.30 23.55 2.13
N SER A 39 -7.21 23.22 2.82
CA SER A 39 -6.72 23.98 3.97
C SER A 39 -6.26 25.38 3.61
N TRP A 40 -5.85 25.64 2.37
CA TRP A 40 -5.55 26.99 1.87
C TRP A 40 -6.79 27.87 1.73
N SER A 41 -7.95 27.27 1.45
CA SER A 41 -9.21 28.03 1.26
C SER A 41 -10.04 28.15 2.53
N LYS A 42 -9.97 27.17 3.45
CA LYS A 42 -10.64 27.24 4.76
C LYS A 42 -9.78 26.57 5.84
N PRO A 43 -9.39 27.28 6.91
CA PRO A 43 -8.68 26.67 8.03
C PRO A 43 -9.57 25.60 8.69
N GLN A 44 -9.07 24.36 8.76
CA GLN A 44 -9.75 23.26 9.45
C GLN A 44 -9.42 23.24 10.93
N LYS A 45 -10.35 22.71 11.74
CA LYS A 45 -10.14 22.54 13.19
C LYS A 45 -8.93 21.64 13.44
N TYR A 46 -8.08 22.04 14.39
CA TYR A 46 -6.86 21.34 14.78
C TYR A 46 -7.11 19.84 15.09
N THR A 47 -8.17 19.54 15.83
CA THR A 47 -8.56 18.17 16.21
C THR A 47 -8.81 17.26 14.99
N VAL A 48 -9.45 17.79 13.94
CA VAL A 48 -9.73 17.03 12.72
C VAL A 48 -8.43 16.75 11.96
N ASN A 49 -7.54 17.74 11.88
CA ASN A 49 -6.24 17.56 11.24
C ASN A 49 -5.36 16.54 11.97
N LEU A 50 -5.40 16.54 13.30
CA LEU A 50 -4.67 15.58 14.13
C LEU A 50 -5.16 14.15 13.89
N LEU A 51 -6.47 13.91 14.02
CA LEU A 51 -7.09 12.59 13.76
C LEU A 51 -6.73 12.06 12.38
N VAL A 52 -6.92 12.88 11.36
CA VAL A 52 -6.66 12.51 9.96
C VAL A 52 -5.18 12.19 9.72
N SER A 53 -4.25 12.92 10.36
CA SER A 53 -2.83 12.60 10.28
C SER A 53 -2.49 11.27 10.96
N ILE A 54 -3.07 10.97 12.13
CA ILE A 54 -2.88 9.69 12.82
C ILE A 54 -3.40 8.55 11.95
N PHE A 55 -4.62 8.66 11.41
CA PHE A 55 -5.16 7.65 10.50
C PHE A 55 -4.31 7.50 9.23
N SER A 56 -3.89 8.60 8.60
CA SER A 56 -3.00 8.54 7.42
C SER A 56 -1.70 7.80 7.73
N TRP A 57 -1.12 8.05 8.90
CA TRP A 57 0.09 7.38 9.36
C TRP A 57 -0.14 5.88 9.56
N LEU A 58 -1.23 5.49 10.22
CA LEU A 58 -1.62 4.08 10.39
C LEU A 58 -1.84 3.38 9.04
N PHE A 59 -2.56 3.99 8.10
CA PHE A 59 -2.78 3.42 6.77
C PHE A 59 -1.48 3.28 5.97
N LEU A 60 -0.52 4.20 6.12
CA LEU A 60 0.80 4.07 5.51
C LEU A 60 1.59 2.90 6.10
N TRP A 61 1.50 2.67 7.41
CA TRP A 61 2.08 1.48 8.03
C TRP A 61 1.48 0.19 7.49
N VAL A 62 0.16 0.10 7.40
CA VAL A 62 -0.53 -1.06 6.82
C VAL A 62 -0.09 -1.27 5.37
N ALA A 63 -0.03 -0.21 4.56
CA ALA A 63 0.43 -0.29 3.18
C ALA A 63 1.88 -0.81 3.07
N ASN A 64 2.78 -0.34 3.94
CA ASN A 64 4.15 -0.82 4.00
C ASN A 64 4.23 -2.29 4.42
N CYS A 65 3.45 -2.72 5.41
CA CYS A 65 3.39 -4.12 5.83
C CYS A 65 2.89 -5.02 4.69
N LEU A 66 1.86 -4.61 3.95
CA LEU A 66 1.37 -5.34 2.78
C LEU A 66 2.44 -5.44 1.69
N MET A 67 3.15 -4.34 1.42
CA MET A 67 4.22 -4.34 0.44
C MET A 67 5.37 -5.27 0.84
N ILE A 68 5.83 -5.18 2.10
CA ILE A 68 6.89 -6.05 2.64
C ILE A 68 6.44 -7.51 2.58
N GLY A 69 5.20 -7.81 2.97
CA GLY A 69 4.63 -9.16 2.90
C GLY A 69 4.59 -9.70 1.46
N GLY A 70 4.19 -8.86 0.50
CA GLY A 70 4.21 -9.23 -0.92
C GLY A 70 5.61 -9.54 -1.43
N VAL A 71 6.60 -8.70 -1.12
CA VAL A 71 8.02 -8.95 -1.46
C VAL A 71 8.54 -10.22 -0.79
N PHE A 72 8.17 -10.45 0.47
CA PHE A 72 8.59 -11.63 1.21
C PHE A 72 8.07 -12.93 0.57
N LEU A 73 6.82 -12.95 0.10
CA LEU A 73 6.27 -14.10 -0.63
C LEU A 73 7.04 -14.38 -1.93
N PHE A 74 7.45 -13.34 -2.66
CA PHE A 74 8.29 -13.51 -3.85
C PHE A 74 9.67 -14.08 -3.51
N LEU A 75 10.29 -13.63 -2.41
CA LEU A 75 11.56 -14.17 -1.93
C LEU A 75 11.44 -15.64 -1.50
N LEU A 76 10.36 -16.01 -0.84
CA LEU A 76 10.10 -17.37 -0.39
C LEU A 76 9.88 -18.31 -1.58
N GLU A 77 9.09 -17.89 -2.57
CA GLU A 77 8.90 -18.65 -3.81
C GLU A 77 10.22 -18.83 -4.58
N TRP A 78 11.04 -17.78 -4.64
CA TRP A 78 12.36 -17.84 -5.27
C TRP A 78 13.28 -18.84 -4.55
N TYR A 79 13.26 -18.85 -3.22
CA TYR A 79 14.02 -19.81 -2.43
C TYR A 79 13.54 -21.25 -2.64
N ASN A 80 12.22 -21.48 -2.68
CA ASN A 80 11.65 -22.82 -2.87
C ASN A 80 11.85 -23.38 -4.29
N LYS A 81 11.96 -22.52 -5.31
CA LYS A 81 12.21 -22.92 -6.69
C LYS A 81 13.68 -23.24 -6.98
N ARG A 82 14.58 -22.98 -6.03
CA ARG A 82 16.01 -23.21 -6.14
C ARG A 82 16.41 -24.50 -5.43
#